data_AF-A0A835EKM7-F1
#
_entry.id   AF-A0A835EKM7-F1
#
_cell.length_a   1.000
_cell.length_b   1.000
_cell.length_c   1.000
_cell.angle_alpha   90.00
_cell.angle_beta   90.00
_cell.angle_gamma   90.00
#
_symmetry.space_group_name_H-M   'P 1'
#
loop_
_entity.id
_entity.type
_entity.pdbx_description
1 polymer ?
#
loop_
_entity_poly.entity_id
_entity_poly.type
_entity_poly.pdbx_seq_one_letter_code
_entity_poly.pdbx_strand_id
1 'polypeptide(L)'
;MGIEWNTGVDTLDMIYQARLNFGSCIFRGVVILACWAIWCHRNNIIFYNGTTSFATQRYHFEKEMNLLTLRVKPVMRDKINLIMSSL
;
A
#
# COMPACT_ATOMS: atom_id res chain seq x y z
N MET A 1 5.79 -5.98 4.18
CA MET A 1 4.43 -5.57 4.60
C MET A 1 3.61 -6.66 5.29
N GLY A 2 3.96 -7.96 5.19
CA GLY A 2 3.38 -9.01 6.05
C GLY A 2 1.87 -9.24 5.91
N ILE A 3 1.25 -8.77 4.82
CA ILE A 3 -0.16 -9.02 4.54
C ILE A 3 -0.26 -10.37 3.83
N GLU A 4 -0.93 -11.32 4.47
CA GLU A 4 -1.26 -12.62 3.88
C GLU A 4 -2.62 -12.56 3.20
N TRP A 5 -2.67 -12.99 1.94
CA TRP A 5 -3.88 -13.01 1.14
C TRP A 5 -4.35 -14.47 0.97
N ASN A 6 -5.50 -14.80 1.53
CA ASN A 6 -6.12 -16.11 1.34
C ASN A 6 -6.94 -16.11 0.04
N THR A 7 -6.36 -16.62 -1.04
CA THR A 7 -7.01 -16.68 -2.36
C THR A 7 -8.03 -17.80 -2.51
N GLY A 8 -8.23 -18.63 -1.46
CA GLY A 8 -9.20 -19.73 -1.45
C GLY A 8 -10.62 -19.32 -1.03
N VAL A 9 -10.84 -18.05 -0.66
CA VAL A 9 -12.13 -17.51 -0.24
C VAL A 9 -12.60 -16.38 -1.15
N ASP A 10 -13.84 -15.92 -0.98
CA ASP A 10 -14.36 -14.76 -1.70
C ASP A 10 -13.50 -13.51 -1.44
N THR A 11 -13.48 -12.58 -2.39
CA THR A 11 -12.65 -11.37 -2.33
C THR A 11 -12.96 -10.53 -1.09
N LEU A 12 -14.22 -10.40 -0.68
CA LEU A 12 -14.58 -9.63 0.50
C LEU A 12 -14.07 -10.29 1.78
N ASP A 13 -14.20 -11.61 1.87
CA ASP A 13 -13.70 -12.40 3.00
C ASP A 13 -12.17 -12.38 3.06
N MET A 14 -11.50 -12.44 1.90
CA MET A 14 -10.05 -12.31 1.80
C MET A 14 -9.57 -10.96 2.34
N ILE A 15 -10.20 -9.85 1.95
CA ILE A 15 -9.87 -8.51 2.45
C ILE A 15 -10.17 -8.39 3.94
N TYR A 16 -11.27 -8.97 4.40
CA TYR A 16 -11.64 -8.97 5.81
C TYR A 16 -10.62 -9.73 6.67
N GLN A 17 -10.21 -10.93 6.25
CA GLN A 17 -9.17 -11.73 6.91
C GLN A 17 -7.83 -10.99 6.93
N ALA A 18 -7.40 -10.44 5.79
CA ALA A 18 -6.16 -9.66 5.70
C ALA A 18 -6.17 -8.44 6.65
N ARG A 19 -7.32 -7.76 6.78
CA ARG A 19 -7.49 -6.64 7.73
C ARG A 19 -7.35 -7.09 9.18
N LEU A 20 -7.97 -8.23 9.55
CA LEU A 20 -7.89 -8.76 10.91
C LEU A 20 -6.45 -9.14 11.26
N ASN A 21 -5.76 -9.84 10.36
CA ASN A 21 -4.38 -10.27 10.56
C ASN A 21 -3.41 -9.08 10.64
N PHE A 22 -3.65 -8.02 9.87
CA PHE A 22 -2.83 -6.81 9.91
C PHE A 22 -2.95 -6.03 11.23
N GLY A 23 -4.07 -6.14 11.95
CA GLY A 23 -4.22 -5.63 13.31
C GLY A 23 -4.15 -4.10 13.49
N SER A 24 -4.16 -3.32 12.42
CA SER A 24 -3.99 -1.86 12.48
C SER A 24 -4.95 -1.09 11.57
N CYS A 25 -5.45 0.05 12.08
CA CYS A 25 -6.39 0.91 11.36
C CYS A 25 -5.82 1.52 10.07
N ILE A 26 -4.49 1.50 9.89
CA ILE A 26 -3.84 2.02 8.69
C ILE A 26 -3.90 1.04 7.50
N PHE A 27 -4.37 -0.19 7.70
CA PHE A 27 -4.52 -1.21 6.65
C PHE A 27 -5.16 -0.66 5.38
N ARG A 28 -6.32 0.00 5.54
CA ARG A 28 -7.06 0.55 4.41
C ARG A 28 -6.25 1.59 3.64
N GLY A 29 -5.52 2.46 4.35
CA GLY A 29 -4.66 3.47 3.72
C GLY A 29 -3.53 2.82 2.93
N VAL A 30 -2.88 1.81 3.51
CA VAL A 30 -1.81 1.03 2.86
C VAL A 30 -2.31 0.37 1.58
N VAL A 31 -3.45 -0.32 1.63
CA VAL A 31 -4.03 -1.00 0.46
C VAL A 31 -4.42 0.00 -0.62
N ILE A 32 -5.09 1.11 -0.27
CA ILE A 32 -5.48 2.14 -1.24
C ILE A 32 -4.24 2.75 -1.93
N LEU A 33 -3.19 3.05 -1.16
CA LEU A 33 -1.95 3.62 -1.73
C LEU A 33 -1.18 2.60 -2.59
N ALA A 34 -1.20 1.32 -2.22
CA ALA A 34 -0.64 0.26 -3.05
C ALA A 34 -1.39 0.14 -4.40
N CYS A 35 -2.73 0.15 -4.37
CA CYS A 35 -3.54 0.19 -5.59
C CYS A 35 -3.29 1.44 -6.44
N TRP A 36 -3.15 2.61 -5.80
CA TRP A 36 -2.79 3.86 -6.47
C TRP A 36 -1.41 3.78 -7.15
N ALA A 37 -0.40 3.25 -6.47
CA ALA A 37 0.93 3.07 -7.05
C ALA A 37 0.90 2.17 -8.29
N ILE A 38 0.18 1.04 -8.21
CA ILE A 38 -0.02 0.12 -9.35
C ILE A 38 -0.72 0.85 -10.51
N TRP A 39 -1.75 1.64 -10.22
CA TRP A 39 -2.47 2.41 -11.25
C TRP A 39 -1.54 3.43 -11.94
N CYS A 40 -0.77 4.19 -11.17
CA CYS A 40 0.25 5.11 -11.71
C CYS A 40 1.30 4.37 -12.56
N HIS A 41 1.72 3.17 -12.17
CA HIS A 41 2.63 2.36 -12.99
C HIS A 41 2.06 2.04 -14.36
N ARG A 42 0.82 1.53 -14.36
CA ARG A 42 0.15 1.09 -15.57
C ARG A 42 -0.04 2.26 -16.51
N ASN A 43 -0.42 3.43 -15.99
CA ASN A 43 -0.48 4.65 -16.78
C ASN A 43 0.88 5.05 -17.35
N ASN A 44 1.96 4.93 -16.57
CA ASN A 44 3.30 5.23 -17.07
C ASN A 44 3.69 4.32 -18.25
N ILE A 45 3.36 3.03 -18.18
CA ILE A 45 3.62 2.08 -19.25
C ILE A 45 2.76 2.40 -20.49
N ILE A 46 1.46 2.63 -20.31
CA ILE A 46 0.51 2.83 -21.41
C ILE A 46 0.73 4.17 -22.14
N PHE A 47 0.93 5.26 -21.40
CA PHE A 47 0.91 6.61 -21.97
C PHE A 47 2.30 7.23 -22.16
N TYR A 48 3.33 6.72 -21.47
CA TYR A 48 4.65 7.35 -21.43
C TYR A 48 5.79 6.41 -21.80
N ASN A 49 5.48 5.23 -22.38
CA ASN A 49 6.46 4.21 -22.75
C ASN A 49 7.38 3.80 -21.58
N GLY A 50 6.84 3.84 -20.36
CA GLY A 50 7.53 3.40 -19.16
C GLY A 50 7.79 1.89 -19.17
N THR A 51 8.83 1.46 -18.46
CA THR A 51 9.15 0.04 -18.30
C THR A 51 8.60 -0.51 -16.98
N THR A 52 8.32 -1.81 -16.94
CA THR A 52 7.94 -2.51 -15.71
C THR A 52 9.14 -2.60 -14.78
N SER A 53 9.05 -2.00 -13.60
CA SER A 53 10.12 -2.00 -12.61
C SER A 53 9.54 -2.01 -11.20
N PHE A 54 9.77 -3.11 -10.48
CA PHE A 54 9.32 -3.24 -9.09
C PHE A 54 10.01 -2.21 -8.18
N ALA A 55 11.29 -1.89 -8.44
CA ALA A 55 12.01 -0.88 -7.67
C ALA A 55 11.38 0.51 -7.84
N THR A 56 11.02 0.89 -9.07
CA THR A 56 10.33 2.15 -9.35
C THR A 56 8.96 2.19 -8.66
N GLN A 57 8.23 1.07 -8.69
CA GLN A 57 6.94 0.94 -8.01
C GLN A 57 7.02 1.09 -6.50
N ARG A 58 7.99 0.40 -5.90
CA ARG A 58 8.26 0.50 -4.48
C ARG A 58 8.63 1.94 -4.08
N TYR A 59 9.50 2.60 -4.84
CA TYR A 59 9.86 4.00 -4.60
C TYR A 59 8.64 4.93 -4.63
N HIS A 60 7.75 4.79 -5.63
CA HIS A 60 6.53 5.59 -5.68
C HIS A 60 5.60 5.31 -4.51
N PHE A 61 5.43 4.04 -4.14
CA PHE A 61 4.63 3.67 -2.98
C PHE A 61 5.19 4.28 -1.68
N GLU A 62 6.50 4.19 -1.45
CA GLU A 62 7.16 4.78 -0.29
C GLU A 62 6.99 6.31 -0.26
N LYS A 63 7.11 6.97 -1.41
CA LYS A 63 6.86 8.40 -1.55
C LYS A 63 5.42 8.78 -1.16
N GLU A 64 4.42 8.05 -1.65
CA GLU A 64 3.02 8.31 -1.33
C GLU A 64 2.71 8.04 0.15
N MET A 65 3.30 7.00 0.74
CA MET A 65 3.20 6.71 2.17
C MET A 65 3.80 7.84 3.02
N ASN A 66 4.96 8.37 2.62
CA ASN A 66 5.56 9.52 3.28
C ASN A 66 4.68 10.77 3.19
N LEU A 67 4.06 11.03 2.04
CA LEU A 67 3.11 12.14 1.89
C LEU A 67 1.86 11.95 2.76
N LEU A 68 1.38 10.72 2.93
CA LEU A 68 0.27 10.41 3.82
C LEU A 68 0.57 10.81 5.27
N THR A 69 1.81 10.65 5.74
CA THR A 69 2.20 11.06 7.11
C THR A 69 1.94 12.53 7.41
N LEU A 70 1.96 13.39 6.38
CA LEU A 70 1.72 14.83 6.50
C LEU A 70 0.22 15.17 6.56
N ARG A 71 -0.67 14.24 6.19
CA ARG A 71 -2.12 14.45 6.04
C ARG A 71 -2.95 13.74 7.11
N VAL A 72 -2.32 12.93 7.96
CA VAL A 72 -2.98 12.16 9.01
C VAL A 72 -2.72 12.72 10.40
N LYS A 73 -3.56 12.33 11.36
CA LYS A 73 -3.34 12.66 12.77
C LYS A 73 -2.00 12.07 13.27
N PRO A 74 -1.32 12.71 14.24
CA PRO A 74 -0.03 12.25 14.77
C PRO A 74 0.01 10.76 15.16
N VAL A 75 -1.03 10.29 15.87
CA VAL A 75 -1.16 8.88 16.27
C VAL A 75 -1.16 7.90 15.07
N MET A 76 -1.68 8.31 13.92
CA MET A 76 -1.62 7.49 12.70
C MET A 76 -0.28 7.62 11.97
N ARG A 77 0.36 8.79 12.03
CA ARG A 77 1.71 8.99 11.49
C ARG A 77 2.72 8.06 12.16
N ASP A 78 2.67 7.91 13.48
CA ASP A 78 3.60 7.02 14.20
C ASP A 78 3.43 5.56 13.76
N LYS A 79 2.18 5.12 13.55
CA LYS A 79 1.88 3.79 13.01
C LYS A 79 2.40 3.61 11.58
N ILE A 80 2.27 4.63 10.74
CA ILE A 80 2.80 4.59 9.36
C ILE A 80 4.33 4.48 9.38
N ASN A 81 5.01 5.31 10.17
CA ASN A 81 6.46 5.31 10.29
C ASN A 81 6.99 3.95 10.78
N LEU A 82 6.31 3.34 11.76
CA LEU A 82 6.64 2.01 12.26
C LEU A 82 6.61 0.97 11.12
N ILE A 83 5.55 0.97 10.30
CA ILE A 83 5.47 0.03 9.16
C ILE A 83 6.51 0.32 8.09
N MET A 84 6.76 1.61 7.79
CA MET A 84 7.77 2.02 6.83
C MET A 84 9.19 1.60 7.24
N SER A 85 9.50 1.54 8.54
CA SER A 85 10.80 1.04 9.03
C SER A 85 10.99 -0.48 8.84
N SER A 86 9.91 -1.22 8.56
CA SER A 86 9.93 -2.67 8.31
C SER A 86 9.82 -3.03 6.83
N LEU A 87 9.84 -2.03 5.93
CA LEU A 87 9.71 -2.20 4.49
C LEU A 87 11.06 -2.50 3.85
#